data_AF-A0A564TWL2-F1
#
_entry.id   AF-A0A564TWL2-F1
#
_cell.length_a   1.000
_cell.length_b   1.000
_cell.length_c   1.000
_cell.angle_alpha   90.00
_cell.angle_beta   90.00
_cell.angle_gamma   90.00
#
_symmetry.space_group_name_H-M   'P 1'
#
loop_
_entity.id
_entity.type
_entity.pdbx_description
1 polymer ?
#
loop_
_entity_poly.entity_id
_entity_poly.type
_entity_poly.pdbx_seq_one_letter_code
_entity_poly.pdbx_strand_id
1 'polypeptide(L)'
;MVRNVNNTEKIFAQRMEKHQDELRWLYMELYGNDAMYAELCEQMHDYYLKRSTELKKRDIKKEKNPDWFKEKEMLGMMLYIDNFAGNLKGVEKKLAYLKECNVNCLHLMPFLDTPKGKSDGGYAVADFRKVRPDLGTMKDLARLTEKCHENGMNVCMDFVMNHTSEEHEWAKRARAGEGEYMSRYFFYDNGDIPARYEETVPQVFPTTAPGNFTWLPEIGHYVLTTFYPYQWDLNYRNPRVFNEMMYNFLFLSNQGMDIIRIDAVPYIWKELGTSCRNLKEVHTIVRMMRMIAEIVCPSVILLGEVVMEPEKVVPYFGTVEKPECHMLYNVTTMATTWNSIATRDIRLLKKQMDIVSRLPKQYTFLNYLRCHDDIGWGLDFDTMKQWGMEEPSHKRYLNDYFTGKIAGSISRGELYNDDPVTQDARFCGTTASMCGIEAAGFEGNAEKMQTAIQEDLMLHAYMLTQSGIPMLYSGDELGQVNDYSYKEDAEKASDSRYLHRGAFQWTLADKRKDLSTVQGQLFQMLNRLEQIRRQENVFSQEAEVYTYDVHNDSILGILREYKGERFIALFNFSESEQTAWMQEEGIFRNLVNGEIVEVKDPVLKGYEFVWMKYKA
;
A
#
# COMPACT_ATOMS: atom_id res chain seq x y z
N MET A 1 -14.86 -41.13 -2.70
CA MET A 1 -14.72 -40.07 -3.72
C MET A 1 -16.06 -39.41 -4.07
N VAL A 2 -17.11 -40.17 -4.43
CA VAL A 2 -18.43 -39.61 -4.84
C VAL A 2 -19.06 -38.64 -3.84
N ARG A 3 -19.03 -38.92 -2.52
CA ARG A 3 -19.56 -38.01 -1.48
C ARG A 3 -18.82 -36.66 -1.37
N ASN A 4 -17.52 -36.63 -1.67
CA ASN A 4 -16.70 -35.41 -1.57
C ASN A 4 -16.86 -34.50 -2.79
N VAL A 5 -17.05 -35.10 -3.98
CA VAL A 5 -17.35 -34.37 -5.22
C VAL A 5 -18.70 -33.68 -5.10
N ASN A 6 -19.74 -34.38 -4.63
CA ASN A 6 -21.08 -33.81 -4.45
C ASN A 6 -21.12 -32.62 -3.48
N ASN A 7 -20.24 -32.58 -2.47
CA ASN A 7 -20.17 -31.45 -1.54
C ASN A 7 -19.41 -30.25 -2.13
N THR A 8 -18.40 -30.50 -2.95
CA THR A 8 -17.59 -29.46 -3.61
C THR A 8 -18.45 -28.70 -4.63
N GLU A 9 -19.19 -29.42 -5.47
CA GLU A 9 -20.14 -28.82 -6.42
C GLU A 9 -21.22 -28.00 -5.72
N LYS A 10 -21.76 -28.51 -4.60
CA LYS A 10 -22.78 -27.81 -3.83
C LYS A 10 -22.28 -26.47 -3.27
N ILE A 11 -21.06 -26.42 -2.75
CA ILE A 11 -20.48 -25.18 -2.20
C ILE A 11 -20.32 -24.13 -3.30
N PHE A 12 -19.77 -24.51 -4.46
CA PHE A 12 -19.64 -23.59 -5.59
C PHE A 12 -20.99 -23.05 -6.04
N ALA A 13 -21.98 -23.94 -6.23
CA ALA A 13 -23.32 -23.56 -6.64
C ALA A 13 -23.98 -22.57 -5.66
N GLN A 14 -23.84 -22.81 -4.34
CA GLN A 14 -24.36 -21.91 -3.31
C GLN A 14 -23.71 -20.53 -3.34
N ARG A 15 -22.40 -20.46 -3.57
CA ARG A 15 -21.70 -19.17 -3.69
C ARG A 15 -22.06 -18.45 -4.98
N MET A 16 -22.17 -19.19 -6.09
CA MET A 16 -22.60 -18.64 -7.38
C MET A 16 -24.01 -18.06 -7.28
N GLU A 17 -24.97 -18.79 -6.69
CA GLU A 17 -26.36 -18.35 -6.51
C GLU A 17 -26.47 -17.00 -5.79
N LYS A 18 -25.59 -16.74 -4.80
CA LYS A 18 -25.57 -15.47 -4.05
C LYS A 18 -25.23 -14.25 -4.93
N HIS A 19 -24.45 -14.44 -6.00
CA HIS A 19 -23.87 -13.35 -6.78
C HIS A 19 -24.27 -13.34 -8.26
N GLN A 20 -24.89 -14.42 -8.75
CA GLN A 20 -25.13 -14.67 -10.17
C GLN A 20 -25.87 -13.53 -10.87
N ASP A 21 -26.97 -13.03 -10.28
CA ASP A 21 -27.81 -12.01 -10.91
C ASP A 21 -27.05 -10.68 -11.05
N GLU A 22 -26.39 -10.22 -9.98
CA GLU A 22 -25.63 -8.97 -10.00
C GLU A 22 -24.40 -9.08 -10.91
N LEU A 23 -23.64 -10.18 -10.81
CA LEU A 23 -22.45 -10.40 -11.62
C LEU A 23 -22.80 -10.46 -13.11
N ARG A 24 -23.88 -11.15 -13.49
CA ARG A 24 -24.35 -11.17 -14.88
C ARG A 24 -24.81 -9.79 -15.33
N TRP A 25 -25.59 -9.09 -14.51
CA TRP A 25 -26.10 -7.77 -14.85
C TRP A 25 -24.96 -6.78 -15.13
N LEU A 26 -23.99 -6.67 -14.21
CA LEU A 26 -22.82 -5.80 -14.38
C LEU A 26 -21.99 -6.17 -15.62
N TYR A 27 -21.77 -7.46 -15.86
CA TYR A 27 -21.03 -7.91 -17.03
C TYR A 27 -21.76 -7.57 -18.33
N MET A 28 -23.09 -7.76 -18.37
CA MET A 28 -23.89 -7.43 -19.55
C MET A 28 -23.99 -5.92 -19.77
N GLU A 29 -24.09 -5.13 -18.70
CA GLU A 29 -24.07 -3.67 -18.78
C GLU A 29 -22.76 -3.16 -19.39
N LEU A 30 -21.63 -3.75 -18.99
CA LEU A 30 -20.32 -3.33 -19.46
C LEU A 30 -19.98 -3.85 -20.87
N TYR A 31 -20.38 -5.10 -21.19
CA TYR A 31 -19.88 -5.81 -22.38
C TYR A 31 -20.95 -6.32 -23.34
N GLY A 32 -22.19 -6.53 -22.89
CA GLY A 32 -23.28 -7.08 -23.71
C GLY A 32 -22.95 -8.41 -24.41
N ASN A 33 -22.14 -9.28 -23.78
CA ASN A 33 -21.60 -10.48 -24.42
C ASN A 33 -21.85 -11.76 -23.59
N ASP A 34 -22.98 -12.43 -23.83
CA ASP A 34 -23.37 -13.65 -23.11
C ASP A 34 -22.37 -14.81 -23.28
N ALA A 35 -21.74 -14.95 -24.46
CA ALA A 35 -20.82 -16.05 -24.72
C ALA A 35 -19.53 -15.94 -23.88
N MET A 36 -18.95 -14.73 -23.79
CA MET A 36 -17.78 -14.49 -22.94
C MET A 36 -18.12 -14.58 -21.45
N TYR A 37 -19.34 -14.23 -21.06
CA TYR A 37 -19.80 -14.43 -19.68
C TYR A 37 -19.97 -15.91 -19.32
N ALA A 38 -20.52 -16.72 -20.22
CA ALA A 38 -20.63 -18.16 -20.03
C ALA A 38 -19.25 -18.82 -19.89
N GLU A 39 -18.30 -18.43 -20.73
CA GLU A 39 -16.90 -18.88 -20.62
C GLU A 39 -16.27 -18.48 -19.28
N LEU A 40 -16.50 -17.24 -18.82
CA LEU A 40 -16.01 -16.79 -17.52
C LEU A 40 -16.56 -17.67 -16.39
N CYS A 41 -17.85 -17.99 -16.41
CA CYS A 41 -18.47 -18.87 -15.41
C CYS A 41 -17.89 -20.29 -15.44
N GLU A 42 -17.64 -20.84 -16.62
CA GLU A 42 -16.97 -22.15 -16.78
C GLU A 42 -15.55 -22.10 -16.19
N GLN A 43 -14.76 -21.08 -16.53
CA GLN A 43 -13.40 -20.93 -15.99
C GLN A 43 -13.39 -20.72 -14.49
N MET A 44 -14.33 -19.97 -13.92
CA MET A 44 -14.49 -19.81 -12.47
C MET A 44 -14.69 -21.16 -11.77
N HIS A 45 -15.55 -22.01 -12.32
CA HIS A 45 -15.77 -23.38 -11.81
C HIS A 45 -14.50 -24.22 -11.92
N ASP A 46 -13.81 -24.15 -13.06
CA ASP A 46 -12.57 -24.85 -13.33
C ASP A 46 -11.45 -24.49 -12.34
N TYR A 47 -11.25 -23.20 -12.07
CA TYR A 47 -10.30 -22.72 -11.08
C TYR A 47 -10.70 -23.13 -9.66
N TYR A 48 -12.00 -23.12 -9.33
CA TYR A 48 -12.49 -23.63 -8.06
C TYR A 48 -12.19 -25.12 -7.90
N LEU A 49 -12.38 -25.94 -8.93
CA LEU A 49 -12.06 -27.36 -8.89
C LEU A 49 -10.56 -27.60 -8.71
N LYS A 50 -9.71 -26.85 -9.44
CA LYS A 50 -8.24 -26.92 -9.36
C LYS A 50 -7.67 -26.39 -8.02
N ARG A 51 -8.42 -25.57 -7.29
CA ARG A 51 -8.00 -25.05 -5.98
C ARG A 51 -7.77 -26.19 -4.99
N SER A 52 -6.60 -26.15 -4.33
CA SER A 52 -6.13 -27.23 -3.46
C SER A 52 -7.03 -27.44 -2.23
N THR A 53 -6.98 -28.64 -1.65
CA THR A 53 -7.77 -28.97 -0.46
C THR A 53 -7.44 -28.07 0.73
N GLU A 54 -6.17 -27.72 0.93
CA GLU A 54 -5.76 -26.84 2.02
C GLU A 54 -6.25 -25.40 1.83
N LEU A 55 -6.22 -24.89 0.59
CA LEU A 55 -6.79 -23.57 0.30
C LEU A 55 -8.31 -23.56 0.43
N LYS A 56 -9.02 -24.62 0.03
CA LYS A 56 -10.48 -24.77 0.27
C LYS A 56 -10.83 -24.82 1.77
N LYS A 57 -10.01 -25.47 2.59
CA LYS A 57 -10.18 -25.43 4.07
C LYS A 57 -10.00 -24.01 4.60
N ARG A 58 -9.03 -23.28 4.07
CA ARG A 58 -8.75 -21.89 4.43
C ARG A 58 -9.89 -20.96 4.00
N ASP A 59 -10.47 -21.17 2.83
CA ASP A 59 -11.70 -20.50 2.36
C ASP A 59 -12.82 -20.69 3.40
N ILE A 60 -13.16 -21.95 3.73
CA ILE A 60 -14.23 -22.25 4.70
C ILE A 60 -13.94 -21.65 6.08
N LYS A 61 -12.67 -21.61 6.49
CA LYS A 61 -12.28 -20.99 7.78
C LYS A 61 -12.50 -19.47 7.76
N LYS A 62 -12.07 -18.79 6.70
CA LYS A 62 -12.19 -17.33 6.56
C LYS A 62 -13.62 -16.89 6.25
N GLU A 63 -14.43 -17.70 5.57
CA GLU A 63 -15.87 -17.42 5.40
C GLU A 63 -16.63 -17.38 6.73
N LYS A 64 -16.19 -18.15 7.74
CA LYS A 64 -16.79 -18.12 9.09
C LYS A 64 -16.39 -16.88 9.89
N ASN A 65 -15.31 -16.21 9.51
CA ASN A 65 -14.86 -14.94 10.07
C ASN A 65 -14.43 -14.00 8.93
N PRO A 66 -15.38 -13.41 8.18
CA PRO A 66 -15.08 -12.62 6.98
C PRO A 66 -14.21 -11.39 7.29
N ASP A 67 -14.19 -10.93 8.55
CA ASP A 67 -13.41 -9.80 9.03
C ASP A 67 -12.02 -10.20 9.59
N TRP A 68 -11.52 -11.41 9.28
CA TRP A 68 -10.23 -11.93 9.76
C TRP A 68 -9.03 -11.01 9.55
N PHE A 69 -9.08 -10.14 8.53
CA PHE A 69 -8.00 -9.20 8.19
C PHE A 69 -8.05 -7.92 9.02
N LYS A 70 -9.10 -7.73 9.81
CA LYS A 70 -9.33 -6.53 10.61
C LYS A 70 -8.98 -6.71 12.09
N GLU A 71 -8.53 -7.91 12.45
CA GLU A 71 -8.08 -8.26 13.79
C GLU A 71 -6.92 -7.34 14.22
N LYS A 72 -6.93 -6.88 15.46
CA LYS A 72 -5.94 -5.90 15.98
C LYS A 72 -4.50 -6.45 15.99
N GLU A 73 -4.36 -7.77 15.94
CA GLU A 73 -3.12 -8.52 15.81
C GLU A 73 -2.49 -8.42 14.43
N MET A 74 -3.22 -7.98 13.41
CA MET A 74 -2.69 -7.84 12.05
C MET A 74 -1.56 -6.80 12.03
N LEU A 75 -0.39 -7.25 11.59
CA LEU A 75 0.79 -6.43 11.34
C LEU A 75 1.44 -6.99 10.10
N GLY A 76 1.64 -6.14 9.10
CA GLY A 76 2.33 -6.59 7.90
C GLY A 76 3.66 -5.91 7.64
N MET A 77 4.38 -6.50 6.69
CA MET A 77 5.68 -6.02 6.24
C MET A 77 5.75 -6.15 4.72
N MET A 78 6.10 -5.06 4.06
CA MET A 78 6.40 -5.00 2.63
C MET A 78 7.88 -5.28 2.41
N LEU A 79 8.21 -6.14 1.45
CA LEU A 79 9.60 -6.43 1.09
C LEU A 79 9.79 -6.87 -0.36
N TYR A 80 10.95 -6.52 -0.91
CA TYR A 80 11.49 -7.11 -2.14
C TYR A 80 12.19 -8.43 -1.80
N ILE A 81 11.86 -9.51 -2.51
CA ILE A 81 12.34 -10.86 -2.22
C ILE A 81 13.87 -10.96 -2.32
N ASP A 82 14.44 -10.40 -3.38
CA ASP A 82 15.87 -10.32 -3.65
C ASP A 82 16.59 -9.45 -2.61
N ASN A 83 16.09 -8.24 -2.35
CA ASN A 83 16.74 -7.34 -1.41
C ASN A 83 16.66 -7.84 0.04
N PHE A 84 15.57 -8.50 0.42
CA PHE A 84 15.41 -9.03 1.77
C PHE A 84 16.23 -10.30 1.99
N ALA A 85 16.15 -11.26 1.07
CA ALA A 85 16.74 -12.59 1.29
C ALA A 85 17.25 -13.28 0.01
N GLY A 86 17.47 -12.55 -1.08
CA GLY A 86 18.02 -13.04 -2.33
C GLY A 86 17.02 -13.77 -3.24
N ASN A 87 16.17 -14.65 -2.69
CA ASN A 87 15.16 -15.38 -3.45
C ASN A 87 14.06 -15.95 -2.55
N LEU A 88 13.04 -16.59 -3.14
CA LEU A 88 11.90 -17.17 -2.42
C LEU A 88 12.33 -18.16 -1.32
N LYS A 89 13.36 -18.98 -1.56
CA LYS A 89 13.92 -19.92 -0.57
C LYS A 89 14.65 -19.20 0.56
N GLY A 90 15.25 -18.06 0.25
CA GLY A 90 15.84 -17.17 1.24
C GLY A 90 14.78 -16.63 2.18
N VAL A 91 13.67 -16.10 1.65
CA VAL A 91 12.54 -15.61 2.47
C VAL A 91 11.99 -16.74 3.35
N GLU A 92 11.83 -17.95 2.81
CA GLU A 92 11.42 -19.15 3.55
C GLU A 92 12.32 -19.40 4.78
N LYS A 93 13.65 -19.23 4.65
CA LYS A 93 14.61 -19.37 5.77
C LYS A 93 14.53 -18.24 6.79
N LYS A 94 13.89 -17.12 6.46
CA LYS A 94 13.78 -15.92 7.31
C LYS A 94 12.41 -15.76 7.96
N LEU A 95 11.48 -16.70 7.76
CA LEU A 95 10.16 -16.67 8.42
C LEU A 95 10.25 -16.59 9.95
N ALA A 96 11.27 -17.19 10.56
CA ALA A 96 11.49 -17.08 12.01
C ALA A 96 11.79 -15.64 12.46
N TYR A 97 12.53 -14.87 11.65
CA TYR A 97 12.79 -13.46 11.91
C TYR A 97 11.52 -12.63 11.73
N LEU A 98 10.77 -12.83 10.65
CA LEU A 98 9.49 -12.13 10.42
C LEU A 98 8.50 -12.38 11.58
N LYS A 99 8.48 -13.59 12.13
CA LYS A 99 7.68 -13.92 13.31
C LYS A 99 8.18 -13.22 14.59
N GLU A 100 9.49 -13.05 14.75
CA GLU A 100 10.09 -12.26 15.84
C GLU A 100 9.66 -10.79 15.76
N CYS A 101 9.51 -10.25 14.54
CA CYS A 101 8.93 -8.94 14.25
C CYS A 101 7.39 -8.89 14.38
N ASN A 102 6.74 -9.93 14.90
CA ASN A 102 5.27 -10.08 15.00
C ASN A 102 4.50 -10.00 13.67
N VAL A 103 5.18 -10.06 12.51
CA VAL A 103 4.55 -9.97 11.19
C VAL A 103 3.67 -11.19 10.93
N ASN A 104 2.42 -10.95 10.53
CA ASN A 104 1.46 -11.97 10.09
C ASN A 104 0.79 -11.64 8.75
N CYS A 105 1.27 -10.61 8.06
CA CYS A 105 0.92 -10.28 6.68
C CYS A 105 2.18 -9.91 5.90
N LEU A 106 2.61 -10.76 4.98
CA LEU A 106 3.81 -10.54 4.19
C LEU A 106 3.42 -10.03 2.80
N HIS A 107 3.72 -8.77 2.49
CA HIS A 107 3.52 -8.21 1.15
C HIS A 107 4.81 -8.31 0.34
N LEU A 108 4.81 -9.25 -0.60
CA LEU A 108 5.89 -9.44 -1.56
C LEU A 108 5.71 -8.44 -2.69
N MET A 109 6.69 -7.55 -2.85
CA MET A 109 6.80 -6.66 -4.01
C MET A 109 6.83 -7.48 -5.32
N PRO A 110 6.58 -6.87 -6.50
CA PRO A 110 6.39 -7.61 -7.74
C PRO A 110 7.51 -8.63 -8.02
N PHE A 111 7.12 -9.89 -8.19
CA PHE A 111 8.01 -11.04 -8.34
C PHE A 111 7.79 -11.83 -9.63
N LEU A 112 6.80 -11.41 -10.44
CA LEU A 112 6.49 -12.03 -11.72
C LEU A 112 7.55 -11.69 -12.76
N ASP A 113 7.57 -12.43 -13.86
CA ASP A 113 8.58 -12.25 -14.90
C ASP A 113 8.47 -10.87 -15.54
N THR A 114 9.59 -10.16 -15.63
CA THR A 114 9.68 -8.79 -16.16
C THR A 114 10.94 -8.63 -17.00
N PRO A 115 10.96 -7.72 -17.98
CA PRO A 115 12.18 -7.42 -18.74
C PRO A 115 13.30 -6.89 -17.83
N LYS A 116 14.54 -7.25 -18.12
CA LYS A 116 15.70 -6.69 -17.40
C LYS A 116 15.86 -5.20 -17.72
N GLY A 117 16.11 -4.38 -16.71
CA GLY A 117 16.41 -2.94 -16.85
C GLY A 117 15.23 -2.03 -17.25
N LYS A 118 14.10 -2.59 -17.72
CA LYS A 118 12.88 -1.86 -18.09
C LYS A 118 11.66 -2.46 -17.42
N SER A 119 11.72 -2.57 -16.09
CA SER A 119 10.68 -3.24 -15.31
C SER A 119 9.91 -2.32 -14.37
N ASP A 120 10.33 -1.06 -14.19
CA ASP A 120 9.77 -0.19 -13.16
C ASP A 120 9.75 -0.86 -11.77
N GLY A 121 10.85 -1.53 -11.38
CA GLY A 121 10.87 -2.30 -10.12
C GLY A 121 10.01 -3.58 -10.13
N GLY A 122 9.59 -4.05 -11.30
CA GLY A 122 8.80 -5.27 -11.48
C GLY A 122 7.34 -5.05 -11.88
N TYR A 123 6.91 -3.79 -12.06
CA TYR A 123 5.55 -3.44 -12.48
C TYR A 123 5.32 -3.58 -14.00
N ALA A 124 6.36 -3.67 -14.84
CA ALA A 124 6.19 -4.05 -16.25
C ALA A 124 6.19 -5.58 -16.43
N VAL A 125 5.04 -6.21 -16.18
CA VAL A 125 4.89 -7.68 -16.22
C VAL A 125 4.92 -8.23 -17.64
N ALA A 126 5.83 -9.17 -17.91
CA ALA A 126 5.97 -9.89 -19.19
C ALA A 126 5.25 -11.24 -19.19
N ASP A 127 5.09 -11.89 -18.03
CA ASP A 127 4.32 -13.14 -17.90
C ASP A 127 3.74 -13.28 -16.47
N PHE A 128 2.41 -13.23 -16.35
CA PHE A 128 1.71 -13.35 -15.07
C PHE A 128 1.78 -14.75 -14.44
N ARG A 129 2.16 -15.76 -15.22
CA ARG A 129 2.18 -17.17 -14.81
C ARG A 129 3.59 -17.69 -14.55
N LYS A 130 4.58 -16.79 -14.55
CA LYS A 130 5.98 -17.11 -14.31
C LYS A 130 6.59 -16.17 -13.27
N VAL A 131 7.32 -16.75 -12.33
CA VAL A 131 8.16 -16.01 -11.38
C VAL A 131 9.46 -15.60 -12.08
N ARG A 132 10.00 -14.43 -11.75
CA ARG A 132 11.29 -13.96 -12.24
C ARG A 132 12.38 -15.04 -11.98
N PRO A 133 13.14 -15.49 -13.00
CA PRO A 133 13.97 -16.69 -12.87
C PRO A 133 15.03 -16.68 -11.75
N ASP A 134 15.54 -15.50 -11.40
CA ASP A 134 16.50 -15.30 -10.30
C ASP A 134 15.86 -15.46 -8.91
N LEU A 135 14.56 -15.19 -8.78
CA LEU A 135 13.80 -15.34 -7.53
C LEU A 135 13.32 -16.77 -7.30
N GLY A 136 13.17 -17.56 -8.36
CA GLY A 136 12.80 -18.98 -8.31
C GLY A 136 11.71 -19.36 -9.32
N THR A 137 10.78 -20.21 -8.88
CA THR A 137 9.71 -20.76 -9.73
C THR A 137 8.33 -20.58 -9.09
N MET A 138 7.25 -20.76 -9.86
CA MET A 138 5.88 -20.82 -9.30
C MET A 138 5.73 -21.91 -8.22
N LYS A 139 6.49 -23.01 -8.31
CA LYS A 139 6.51 -24.04 -7.25
C LYS A 139 7.18 -23.55 -5.97
N ASP A 140 8.25 -22.76 -6.08
CA ASP A 140 8.89 -22.13 -4.92
C ASP A 140 7.98 -21.10 -4.28
N LEU A 141 7.18 -20.36 -5.08
CA LEU A 141 6.17 -19.43 -4.58
C LEU A 141 5.09 -20.19 -3.80
N ALA A 142 4.51 -21.24 -4.38
CA ALA A 142 3.50 -22.07 -3.72
C ALA A 142 4.02 -22.73 -2.43
N ARG A 143 5.32 -23.11 -2.40
CA ARG A 143 5.94 -23.63 -1.18
C ARG A 143 6.12 -22.55 -0.11
N LEU A 144 6.56 -21.35 -0.51
CA LEU A 144 6.70 -20.23 0.41
C LEU A 144 5.35 -19.87 1.05
N THR A 145 4.28 -19.79 0.25
CA THR A 145 2.93 -19.47 0.76
C THR A 145 2.41 -20.52 1.72
N GLU A 146 2.60 -21.80 1.42
CA GLU A 146 2.30 -22.90 2.34
C GLU A 146 3.05 -22.74 3.68
N LYS A 147 4.36 -22.43 3.63
CA LYS A 147 5.17 -22.21 4.83
C LYS A 147 4.76 -20.95 5.61
N CYS A 148 4.36 -19.88 4.93
CA CYS A 148 3.75 -18.71 5.56
C CYS A 148 2.47 -19.10 6.29
N HIS A 149 1.57 -19.86 5.65
CA HIS A 149 0.30 -20.31 6.24
C HIS A 149 0.52 -21.20 7.46
N GLU A 150 1.48 -22.13 7.41
CA GLU A 150 1.90 -22.95 8.56
C GLU A 150 2.37 -22.10 9.76
N ASN A 151 2.95 -20.92 9.49
CA ASN A 151 3.40 -19.97 10.51
C ASN A 151 2.34 -18.93 10.90
N GLY A 152 1.11 -19.05 10.40
CA GLY A 152 0.02 -18.11 10.68
C GLY A 152 0.16 -16.77 9.96
N MET A 153 0.96 -16.70 8.90
CA MET A 153 1.15 -15.50 8.09
C MET A 153 0.26 -15.55 6.84
N ASN A 154 -0.31 -14.41 6.47
CA ASN A 154 -1.00 -14.20 5.21
C ASN A 154 0.01 -13.67 4.17
N VAL A 155 -0.22 -13.96 2.88
CA VAL A 155 0.66 -13.47 1.80
C VAL A 155 -0.10 -12.50 0.89
N CYS A 156 0.48 -11.32 0.69
CA CYS A 156 0.02 -10.27 -0.19
C CYS A 156 0.92 -10.14 -1.42
N MET A 157 0.34 -9.88 -2.59
CA MET A 157 1.08 -9.61 -3.82
C MET A 157 0.52 -8.42 -4.58
N ASP A 158 1.34 -7.85 -5.44
CA ASP A 158 0.96 -6.88 -6.47
C ASP A 158 0.39 -7.58 -7.71
N PHE A 159 -0.82 -7.20 -8.12
CA PHE A 159 -1.44 -7.62 -9.35
C PHE A 159 -1.60 -6.42 -10.29
N VAL A 160 -0.65 -6.31 -11.22
CA VAL A 160 -0.61 -5.23 -12.22
C VAL A 160 -1.67 -5.47 -13.28
N MET A 161 -2.83 -4.83 -13.09
CA MET A 161 -3.97 -5.07 -13.97
C MET A 161 -4.15 -4.02 -15.06
N ASN A 162 -3.64 -2.80 -14.88
CA ASN A 162 -3.86 -1.72 -15.85
C ASN A 162 -3.06 -1.91 -17.15
N HIS A 163 -1.85 -2.44 -17.06
CA HIS A 163 -0.92 -2.49 -18.20
C HIS A 163 -0.09 -3.78 -18.17
N THR A 164 0.55 -4.10 -19.30
CA THR A 164 1.59 -5.14 -19.38
C THR A 164 2.88 -4.56 -19.91
N SER A 165 3.99 -5.28 -19.76
CA SER A 165 5.20 -4.97 -20.51
C SER A 165 4.94 -5.01 -22.01
N GLU A 166 5.66 -4.18 -22.76
CA GLU A 166 5.76 -4.26 -24.23
C GLU A 166 6.33 -5.61 -24.73
N GLU A 167 6.95 -6.38 -23.83
CA GLU A 167 7.50 -7.72 -24.05
C GLU A 167 6.53 -8.86 -23.67
N HIS A 168 5.34 -8.52 -23.15
CA HIS A 168 4.29 -9.50 -22.88
C HIS A 168 3.85 -10.18 -24.19
N GLU A 169 3.44 -11.45 -24.14
CA GLU A 169 3.02 -12.20 -25.33
C GLU A 169 1.95 -11.45 -26.13
N TRP A 170 0.98 -10.83 -25.43
CA TRP A 170 -0.08 -10.05 -26.08
C TRP A 170 0.47 -8.82 -26.79
N ALA A 171 1.41 -8.09 -26.18
CA ALA A 171 2.01 -6.91 -26.78
C ALA A 171 2.87 -7.28 -28.00
N LYS A 172 3.63 -8.38 -27.93
CA LYS A 172 4.40 -8.93 -29.05
C LYS A 172 3.53 -9.27 -30.26
N ARG A 173 2.41 -9.95 -30.02
CA ARG A 173 1.46 -10.34 -31.08
C ARG A 173 0.70 -9.13 -31.63
N ALA A 174 0.33 -8.18 -30.77
CA ALA A 174 -0.23 -6.89 -31.20
C ALA A 174 0.75 -6.13 -32.11
N ARG A 175 2.03 -6.05 -31.71
CA ARG A 175 3.10 -5.45 -32.50
C ARG A 175 3.37 -6.18 -33.82
N ALA A 176 3.07 -7.48 -33.88
CA ALA A 176 3.12 -8.24 -35.14
C ALA A 176 1.91 -8.00 -36.06
N GLY A 177 0.95 -7.15 -35.66
CA GLY A 177 -0.24 -6.81 -36.44
C GLY A 177 -1.41 -7.78 -36.28
N GLU A 178 -1.38 -8.67 -35.27
CA GLU A 178 -2.49 -9.58 -35.01
C GLU A 178 -3.67 -8.81 -34.40
N GLY A 179 -4.72 -8.57 -35.20
CA GLY A 179 -5.84 -7.68 -34.84
C GLY A 179 -6.55 -8.04 -33.53
N GLU A 180 -6.67 -9.34 -33.20
CA GLU A 180 -7.21 -9.79 -31.92
C GLU A 180 -6.38 -9.25 -30.73
N TYR A 181 -5.05 -9.27 -30.83
CA TYR A 181 -4.14 -8.79 -29.80
C TYR A 181 -4.01 -7.28 -29.80
N MET A 182 -4.04 -6.63 -30.97
CA MET A 182 -4.12 -5.17 -31.05
C MET A 182 -5.34 -4.63 -30.30
N SER A 183 -6.49 -5.32 -30.39
CA SER A 183 -7.73 -4.94 -29.69
C SER A 183 -7.65 -5.02 -28.16
N ARG A 184 -6.59 -5.64 -27.61
CA ARG A 184 -6.33 -5.71 -26.17
C ARG A 184 -5.63 -4.45 -25.64
N TYR A 185 -5.19 -3.55 -26.51
CA TYR A 185 -4.54 -2.29 -26.20
C TYR A 185 -5.23 -1.15 -26.97
N PHE A 186 -4.71 0.07 -26.85
CA PHE A 186 -5.21 1.25 -27.58
C PHE A 186 -4.21 1.67 -28.65
N PHE A 187 -4.45 1.28 -29.91
CA PHE A 187 -3.64 1.66 -31.06
C PHE A 187 -4.33 2.73 -31.90
N TYR A 188 -3.56 3.72 -32.36
CA TYR A 188 -4.02 4.77 -33.28
C TYR A 188 -3.01 4.99 -34.40
N ASP A 189 -3.45 4.99 -35.66
CA ASP A 189 -2.58 5.12 -36.84
C ASP A 189 -2.11 6.57 -37.12
N ASN A 190 -2.59 7.53 -36.33
CA ASN A 190 -2.23 8.93 -36.39
C ASN A 190 -2.35 9.61 -35.01
N GLY A 191 -1.94 10.87 -34.94
CA GLY A 191 -1.89 11.65 -33.69
C GLY A 191 -3.21 12.32 -33.28
N ASP A 192 -4.29 12.25 -34.07
CA ASP A 192 -5.51 13.03 -33.84
C ASP A 192 -6.22 12.62 -32.55
N ILE A 193 -6.38 11.31 -32.31
CA ILE A 193 -6.98 10.80 -31.08
C ILE A 193 -6.01 10.91 -29.89
N PRO A 194 -4.72 10.51 -30.00
CA PRO A 194 -3.74 10.76 -28.95
C PRO A 194 -3.74 12.21 -28.45
N ALA A 195 -3.70 13.20 -29.35
CA ALA A 195 -3.69 14.62 -28.97
C ALA A 195 -4.92 15.02 -28.14
N ARG A 196 -6.10 14.48 -28.45
CA ARG A 196 -7.35 14.75 -27.71
C ARG A 196 -7.37 14.10 -26.32
N TYR A 197 -6.67 12.98 -26.12
CA TYR A 197 -6.48 12.44 -24.78
C TYR A 197 -5.54 13.34 -23.95
N GLU A 198 -4.44 13.82 -24.53
CA GLU A 198 -3.48 14.70 -23.84
C GLU A 198 -4.10 16.01 -23.34
N GLU A 199 -5.21 16.47 -23.93
CA GLU A 199 -5.96 17.65 -23.45
C GLU A 199 -6.56 17.48 -22.05
N THR A 200 -6.83 16.24 -21.62
CA THR A 200 -7.63 15.96 -20.42
C THR A 200 -6.99 14.95 -19.46
N VAL A 201 -6.11 14.07 -19.96
CA VAL A 201 -5.46 13.03 -19.16
C VAL A 201 -4.18 13.61 -18.52
N PRO A 202 -4.07 13.59 -17.18
CA PRO A 202 -2.87 14.06 -16.50
C PRO A 202 -1.68 13.13 -16.75
N GLN A 203 -0.49 13.69 -16.90
CA GLN A 203 0.74 12.91 -17.04
C GLN A 203 1.22 12.43 -15.67
N VAL A 204 1.52 11.13 -15.55
CA VAL A 204 2.06 10.56 -14.32
C VAL A 204 3.56 10.85 -14.19
N PHE A 205 4.28 10.81 -15.31
CA PHE A 205 5.74 10.89 -15.38
C PHE A 205 6.23 11.90 -16.44
N PRO A 206 5.88 13.20 -16.33
CA PRO A 206 6.12 14.18 -17.39
C PRO A 206 7.60 14.33 -17.79
N THR A 207 8.54 14.11 -16.86
CA THR A 207 9.98 14.22 -17.12
C THR A 207 10.58 12.94 -17.71
N THR A 208 10.17 11.75 -17.24
CA THR A 208 10.79 10.47 -17.63
C THR A 208 10.05 9.74 -18.74
N ALA A 209 8.74 9.93 -18.86
CA ALA A 209 7.88 9.41 -19.91
C ALA A 209 6.84 10.47 -20.31
N PRO A 210 7.24 11.49 -21.10
CA PRO A 210 6.35 12.59 -21.46
C PRO A 210 5.13 12.13 -22.26
N GLY A 211 3.96 12.66 -21.91
CA GLY A 211 2.68 12.29 -22.51
C GLY A 211 2.13 10.96 -22.01
N ASN A 212 1.14 10.45 -22.73
CA ASN A 212 0.42 9.22 -22.44
C ASN A 212 0.47 8.24 -23.62
N PHE A 213 1.17 8.57 -24.71
CA PHE A 213 1.24 7.74 -25.91
C PHE A 213 2.67 7.60 -26.43
N THR A 214 3.00 6.39 -26.88
CA THR A 214 4.28 6.06 -27.51
C THR A 214 4.09 5.75 -28.99
N TRP A 215 4.84 6.42 -29.87
CA TRP A 215 4.86 6.11 -31.31
C TRP A 215 5.74 4.91 -31.62
N LEU A 216 5.20 3.94 -32.35
CA LEU A 216 5.86 2.72 -32.80
C LEU A 216 6.11 2.80 -34.31
N PRO A 217 7.29 3.28 -34.75
CA PRO A 217 7.57 3.50 -36.18
C PRO A 217 7.54 2.20 -36.99
N GLU A 218 7.80 1.05 -36.38
CA GLU A 218 7.82 -0.25 -37.04
C GLU A 218 6.46 -0.70 -37.57
N ILE A 219 5.37 -0.22 -36.95
CA ILE A 219 4.00 -0.53 -37.36
C ILE A 219 3.20 0.71 -37.74
N GLY A 220 3.75 1.92 -37.55
CA GLY A 220 3.09 3.17 -37.89
C GLY A 220 1.87 3.48 -37.01
N HIS A 221 1.96 3.22 -35.71
CA HIS A 221 0.87 3.48 -34.75
C HIS A 221 1.38 4.10 -33.45
N TYR A 222 0.55 4.91 -32.80
CA TYR A 222 0.65 5.21 -31.38
C TYR A 222 0.04 4.08 -30.55
N VAL A 223 0.62 3.82 -29.38
CA VAL A 223 0.06 2.95 -28.33
C VAL A 223 -0.08 3.74 -27.03
N LEU A 224 -1.17 3.56 -26.29
CA LEU A 224 -1.37 4.20 -24.98
C LEU A 224 -0.42 3.60 -23.93
N THR A 225 0.32 4.48 -23.26
CA THR A 225 1.33 4.19 -22.24
C THR A 225 1.25 5.27 -21.16
N THR A 226 0.32 5.13 -20.22
CA THR A 226 0.10 6.11 -19.13
C THR A 226 1.30 6.27 -18.20
N PHE A 227 2.11 5.22 -18.10
CA PHE A 227 3.32 5.17 -17.27
C PHE A 227 4.57 5.26 -18.16
N TYR A 228 5.46 4.26 -18.14
CA TYR A 228 6.61 4.22 -19.04
C TYR A 228 6.24 3.76 -20.45
N PRO A 229 7.04 4.12 -21.50
CA PRO A 229 6.79 3.68 -22.88
C PRO A 229 6.76 2.16 -23.08
N TYR A 230 7.34 1.40 -22.14
CA TYR A 230 7.35 -0.06 -22.14
C TYR A 230 6.22 -0.69 -21.31
N GLN A 231 5.30 0.12 -20.76
CA GLN A 231 4.09 -0.31 -20.05
C GLN A 231 2.86 0.05 -20.90
N TRP A 232 2.33 -0.93 -21.62
CA TRP A 232 1.20 -0.72 -22.54
C TRP A 232 -0.13 -0.95 -21.83
N ASP A 233 -0.98 0.08 -21.85
CA ASP A 233 -2.28 0.07 -21.19
C ASP A 233 -3.26 -0.92 -21.84
N LEU A 234 -3.85 -1.78 -21.01
CA LEU A 234 -4.83 -2.77 -21.42
C LEU A 234 -6.20 -2.12 -21.66
N ASN A 235 -6.87 -2.56 -22.71
CA ASN A 235 -8.19 -2.07 -23.10
C ASN A 235 -9.30 -2.90 -22.44
N TYR A 236 -9.75 -2.45 -21.26
CA TYR A 236 -10.83 -3.12 -20.52
C TYR A 236 -12.21 -3.00 -21.16
N ARG A 237 -12.41 -2.21 -22.24
CA ARG A 237 -13.64 -2.28 -23.06
C ARG A 237 -13.77 -3.62 -23.78
N ASN A 238 -12.66 -4.34 -23.93
CA ASN A 238 -12.63 -5.67 -24.50
C ASN A 238 -12.91 -6.73 -23.40
N PRO A 239 -14.03 -7.48 -23.46
CA PRO A 239 -14.35 -8.49 -22.43
C PRO A 239 -13.29 -9.60 -22.31
N ARG A 240 -12.55 -9.89 -23.38
CA ARG A 240 -11.44 -10.86 -23.33
C ARG A 240 -10.34 -10.41 -22.39
N VAL A 241 -10.05 -9.11 -22.32
CA VAL A 241 -9.03 -8.55 -21.41
C VAL A 241 -9.46 -8.79 -19.96
N PHE A 242 -10.69 -8.42 -19.59
CA PHE A 242 -11.19 -8.65 -18.23
C PHE A 242 -11.18 -10.14 -17.86
N ASN A 243 -11.69 -11.01 -18.74
CA ASN A 243 -11.73 -12.44 -18.49
C ASN A 243 -10.32 -13.04 -18.28
N GLU A 244 -9.36 -12.77 -19.18
CA GLU A 244 -7.99 -13.30 -19.05
C GLU A 244 -7.26 -12.77 -17.81
N MET A 245 -7.48 -11.50 -17.46
CA MET A 245 -6.93 -10.94 -16.22
C MET A 245 -7.55 -11.60 -14.99
N MET A 246 -8.85 -11.92 -15.01
CA MET A 246 -9.47 -12.74 -13.96
C MET A 246 -8.92 -14.17 -13.92
N TYR A 247 -8.55 -14.75 -15.06
CA TYR A 247 -7.91 -16.07 -15.09
C TYR A 247 -6.53 -16.02 -14.43
N ASN A 248 -5.74 -14.95 -14.67
CA ASN A 248 -4.47 -14.74 -13.99
C ASN A 248 -4.65 -14.50 -12.48
N PHE A 249 -5.64 -13.69 -12.09
CA PHE A 249 -6.03 -13.48 -10.68
C PHE A 249 -6.34 -14.80 -9.97
N LEU A 250 -7.17 -15.66 -10.58
CA LEU A 250 -7.56 -16.95 -10.01
C LEU A 250 -6.40 -17.96 -10.00
N PHE A 251 -5.54 -17.94 -11.03
CA PHE A 251 -4.32 -18.73 -11.07
C PHE A 251 -3.38 -18.41 -9.90
N LEU A 252 -3.13 -17.11 -9.66
CA LEU A 252 -2.28 -16.62 -8.57
C LEU A 252 -2.91 -16.88 -7.19
N SER A 253 -4.23 -16.70 -7.07
CA SER A 253 -5.01 -17.08 -5.88
C SER A 253 -4.85 -18.56 -5.54
N ASN A 254 -4.71 -19.42 -6.55
CA ASN A 254 -4.45 -20.85 -6.38
C ASN A 254 -2.98 -21.19 -6.08
N GLN A 255 -2.05 -20.24 -6.16
CA GLN A 255 -0.69 -20.36 -5.59
C GLN A 255 -0.65 -20.03 -4.09
N GLY A 256 -1.78 -19.67 -3.48
CA GLY A 256 -1.91 -19.44 -2.04
C GLY A 256 -1.84 -17.99 -1.59
N MET A 257 -2.01 -17.03 -2.51
CA MET A 257 -2.18 -15.62 -2.16
C MET A 257 -3.44 -15.41 -1.31
N ASP A 258 -3.35 -14.54 -0.31
CA ASP A 258 -4.45 -14.15 0.58
C ASP A 258 -4.96 -12.75 0.32
N ILE A 259 -4.08 -11.86 -0.13
CA ILE A 259 -4.38 -10.48 -0.41
C ILE A 259 -3.81 -10.19 -1.79
N ILE A 260 -4.63 -9.60 -2.66
CA ILE A 260 -4.20 -9.18 -3.98
C ILE A 260 -4.35 -7.66 -4.04
N ARG A 261 -3.20 -6.97 -4.10
CA ARG A 261 -3.12 -5.54 -4.32
C ARG A 261 -3.40 -5.26 -5.79
N ILE A 262 -4.46 -4.52 -6.06
CA ILE A 262 -4.84 -4.09 -7.40
C ILE A 262 -4.11 -2.79 -7.69
N ASP A 263 -3.05 -2.91 -8.49
CA ASP A 263 -2.19 -1.79 -8.85
C ASP A 263 -2.83 -0.88 -9.90
N ALA A 264 -2.67 0.43 -9.73
CA ALA A 264 -3.16 1.45 -10.66
C ALA A 264 -4.66 1.31 -10.99
N VAL A 265 -5.47 0.88 -10.00
CA VAL A 265 -6.90 0.62 -10.22
C VAL A 265 -7.67 1.82 -10.80
N PRO A 266 -7.35 3.10 -10.46
CA PRO A 266 -8.05 4.24 -11.05
C PRO A 266 -7.97 4.35 -12.56
N TYR A 267 -6.93 3.78 -13.16
CA TYR A 267 -6.60 4.00 -14.56
C TYR A 267 -7.25 2.98 -15.50
N ILE A 268 -7.82 1.88 -15.01
CA ILE A 268 -8.16 0.72 -15.86
C ILE A 268 -9.15 1.00 -17.00
N TRP A 269 -9.99 2.03 -16.89
CA TRP A 269 -10.95 2.42 -17.94
C TRP A 269 -10.59 3.74 -18.59
N LYS A 270 -10.64 3.77 -19.93
CA LYS A 270 -10.24 4.94 -20.74
C LYS A 270 -11.44 5.47 -21.53
N GLU A 271 -11.65 6.79 -21.45
CA GLU A 271 -12.70 7.50 -22.16
C GLU A 271 -12.25 8.89 -22.59
N LEU A 272 -12.40 9.17 -23.90
CA LEU A 272 -11.99 10.43 -24.49
C LEU A 272 -12.77 11.62 -23.88
N GLY A 273 -12.07 12.71 -23.57
CA GLY A 273 -12.66 13.89 -22.95
C GLY A 273 -12.84 13.78 -21.43
N THR A 274 -12.31 12.72 -20.82
CA THR A 274 -12.26 12.54 -19.37
C THR A 274 -10.81 12.44 -18.91
N SER A 275 -10.58 12.53 -17.60
CA SER A 275 -9.24 12.32 -17.03
C SER A 275 -8.73 10.87 -17.13
N CYS A 276 -9.59 9.93 -17.58
CA CYS A 276 -9.30 8.49 -17.57
C CYS A 276 -8.91 7.94 -16.18
N ARG A 277 -9.38 8.60 -15.12
CA ARG A 277 -9.20 8.17 -13.72
C ARG A 277 -10.53 8.14 -13.00
N ASN A 278 -10.77 7.12 -12.18
CA ASN A 278 -11.98 6.96 -11.35
C ASN A 278 -13.30 6.98 -12.15
N LEU A 279 -13.30 6.42 -13.36
CA LEU A 279 -14.53 6.28 -14.14
C LEU A 279 -15.44 5.21 -13.51
N LYS A 280 -16.75 5.29 -13.73
CA LYS A 280 -17.74 4.41 -13.06
C LYS A 280 -17.55 2.93 -13.42
N GLU A 281 -17.04 2.68 -14.62
CA GLU A 281 -16.72 1.36 -15.13
C GLU A 281 -15.59 0.70 -14.36
N VAL A 282 -14.68 1.49 -13.77
CA VAL A 282 -13.64 0.99 -12.86
C VAL A 282 -14.29 0.31 -11.65
N HIS A 283 -15.21 1.00 -11.00
CA HIS A 283 -15.96 0.48 -9.85
C HIS A 283 -16.76 -0.78 -10.21
N THR A 284 -17.35 -0.81 -11.41
CA THR A 284 -18.04 -2.00 -11.93
C THR A 284 -17.10 -3.19 -12.07
N ILE A 285 -15.91 -2.99 -12.64
CA ILE A 285 -14.88 -4.03 -12.75
C ILE A 285 -14.46 -4.52 -11.37
N VAL A 286 -14.14 -3.63 -10.43
CA VAL A 286 -13.72 -4.01 -9.07
C VAL A 286 -14.82 -4.77 -8.33
N ARG A 287 -16.09 -4.36 -8.47
CA ARG A 287 -17.24 -5.07 -7.91
C ARG A 287 -17.38 -6.49 -8.49
N MET A 288 -17.19 -6.66 -9.81
CA MET A 288 -17.17 -7.99 -10.42
C MET A 288 -16.00 -8.84 -9.91
N MET A 289 -14.79 -8.28 -9.81
CA MET A 289 -13.62 -8.97 -9.23
C MET A 289 -13.89 -9.45 -7.81
N ARG A 290 -14.51 -8.59 -6.98
CA ARG A 290 -14.89 -8.90 -5.61
C ARG A 290 -15.84 -10.11 -5.54
N MET A 291 -16.89 -10.12 -6.36
CA MET A 291 -17.83 -11.24 -6.40
C MET A 291 -17.18 -12.53 -6.91
N ILE A 292 -16.33 -12.46 -7.93
CA ILE A 292 -15.62 -13.64 -8.44
C ILE A 292 -14.71 -14.24 -7.36
N ALA A 293 -14.01 -13.40 -6.59
CA ALA A 293 -13.21 -13.86 -5.46
C ALA A 293 -14.07 -14.52 -4.37
N GLU A 294 -15.22 -13.93 -4.01
CA GLU A 294 -16.16 -14.51 -3.03
C GLU A 294 -16.74 -15.86 -3.50
N ILE A 295 -16.88 -16.08 -4.81
CA ILE A 295 -17.35 -17.36 -5.38
C ILE A 295 -16.24 -18.41 -5.36
N VAL A 296 -15.08 -18.10 -5.93
CA VAL A 296 -14.04 -19.09 -6.24
C VAL A 296 -13.05 -19.30 -5.09
N CYS A 297 -12.66 -18.23 -4.40
CA CYS A 297 -11.59 -18.23 -3.41
C CYS A 297 -11.84 -17.20 -2.29
N PRO A 298 -12.89 -17.37 -1.46
CA PRO A 298 -13.32 -16.37 -0.49
C PRO A 298 -12.34 -16.11 0.67
N SER A 299 -11.23 -16.87 0.76
CA SER A 299 -10.11 -16.49 1.63
C SER A 299 -9.33 -15.26 1.13
N VAL A 300 -9.47 -14.92 -0.15
CA VAL A 300 -8.69 -13.90 -0.86
C VAL A 300 -9.42 -12.57 -0.80
N ILE A 301 -8.71 -11.53 -0.37
CA ILE A 301 -9.24 -10.18 -0.27
C ILE A 301 -8.50 -9.21 -1.21
N LEU A 302 -9.19 -8.13 -1.57
CA LEU A 302 -8.71 -7.12 -2.50
C LEU A 302 -8.20 -5.90 -1.74
N LEU A 303 -6.99 -5.46 -2.07
CA LEU A 303 -6.37 -4.23 -1.59
C LEU A 303 -6.26 -3.25 -2.77
N GLY A 304 -7.01 -2.16 -2.75
CA GLY A 304 -6.90 -1.14 -3.80
C GLY A 304 -5.76 -0.17 -3.52
N GLU A 305 -4.98 0.15 -4.55
CA GLU A 305 -4.08 1.30 -4.51
C GLU A 305 -4.68 2.47 -5.30
N VAL A 306 -4.90 3.57 -4.59
CA VAL A 306 -5.54 4.78 -5.12
C VAL A 306 -4.77 5.98 -4.59
N VAL A 307 -3.82 6.49 -5.38
CA VAL A 307 -3.01 7.66 -5.03
C VAL A 307 -3.73 8.93 -5.49
N MET A 308 -4.69 9.37 -4.69
CA MET A 308 -5.53 10.55 -4.96
C MET A 308 -5.87 11.28 -3.66
N GLU A 309 -6.59 12.39 -3.77
CA GLU A 309 -7.16 13.11 -2.62
C GLU A 309 -8.15 12.22 -1.83
N PRO A 310 -8.35 12.46 -0.52
CA PRO A 310 -9.09 11.53 0.36
C PRO A 310 -10.50 11.19 -0.10
N GLU A 311 -11.25 12.19 -0.58
CA GLU A 311 -12.65 12.03 -1.02
C GLU A 311 -12.77 11.09 -2.23
N LYS A 312 -11.70 10.97 -3.02
CA LYS A 312 -11.63 10.10 -4.20
C LYS A 312 -11.16 8.68 -3.89
N VAL A 313 -10.61 8.43 -2.69
CA VAL A 313 -10.15 7.11 -2.26
C VAL A 313 -11.32 6.28 -1.74
N VAL A 314 -12.16 6.85 -0.86
CA VAL A 314 -13.27 6.16 -0.18
C VAL A 314 -14.23 5.41 -1.13
N PRO A 315 -14.60 5.93 -2.31
CA PRO A 315 -15.50 5.23 -3.23
C PRO A 315 -15.03 3.83 -3.64
N TYR A 316 -13.73 3.51 -3.56
CA TYR A 316 -13.21 2.17 -3.88
C TYR A 316 -13.50 1.10 -2.82
N PHE A 317 -14.02 1.48 -1.65
CA PHE A 317 -14.66 0.50 -0.76
C PHE A 317 -16.02 0.04 -1.29
N GLY A 318 -16.63 0.77 -2.23
CA GLY A 318 -18.02 0.60 -2.64
C GLY A 318 -18.97 1.14 -1.56
N THR A 319 -20.18 0.58 -1.49
CA THR A 319 -21.10 0.80 -0.36
C THR A 319 -21.14 -0.44 0.53
N VAL A 320 -21.75 -0.34 1.71
CA VAL A 320 -21.93 -1.50 2.60
C VAL A 320 -22.73 -2.61 1.92
N GLU A 321 -23.70 -2.26 1.07
CA GLU A 321 -24.55 -3.18 0.32
C GLU A 321 -23.85 -3.72 -0.95
N LYS A 322 -23.00 -2.90 -1.58
CA LYS A 322 -22.25 -3.25 -2.78
C LYS A 322 -20.75 -3.00 -2.56
N PRO A 323 -20.10 -3.82 -1.72
CA PRO A 323 -18.69 -3.62 -1.40
C PRO A 323 -17.79 -3.94 -2.59
N GLU A 324 -16.70 -3.20 -2.70
CA GLU A 324 -15.68 -3.34 -3.74
C GLU A 324 -14.38 -3.87 -3.08
N CYS A 325 -13.35 -3.04 -2.94
CA CYS A 325 -12.12 -3.40 -2.25
C CYS A 325 -12.40 -3.67 -0.77
N HIS A 326 -11.67 -4.62 -0.19
CA HIS A 326 -11.73 -4.88 1.25
C HIS A 326 -10.89 -3.86 2.01
N MET A 327 -9.78 -3.45 1.40
CA MET A 327 -8.80 -2.57 1.99
C MET A 327 -8.32 -1.54 0.98
N LEU A 328 -7.90 -0.37 1.46
CA LEU A 328 -7.24 0.66 0.66
C LEU A 328 -5.97 1.14 1.37
N TYR A 329 -4.97 1.56 0.60
CA TYR A 329 -3.84 2.29 1.16
C TYR A 329 -4.27 3.63 1.73
N ASN A 330 -3.75 4.00 2.90
CA ASN A 330 -3.98 5.30 3.51
C ASN A 330 -2.95 6.35 3.04
N VAL A 331 -2.83 6.51 1.73
CA VAL A 331 -1.78 7.33 1.10
C VAL A 331 -1.82 8.78 1.59
N THR A 332 -3.02 9.36 1.68
CA THR A 332 -3.15 10.77 2.09
C THR A 332 -2.75 10.99 3.54
N THR A 333 -3.10 10.06 4.45
CA THR A 333 -2.68 10.19 5.86
C THR A 333 -1.16 10.05 5.98
N MET A 334 -0.54 9.15 5.22
CA MET A 334 0.94 9.04 5.16
C MET A 334 1.58 10.37 4.73
N ALA A 335 1.14 10.95 3.60
CA ALA A 335 1.68 12.23 3.11
C ALA A 335 1.44 13.38 4.10
N THR A 336 0.26 13.41 4.74
CA THR A 336 -0.10 14.43 5.73
C THR A 336 0.72 14.30 7.00
N THR A 337 1.08 13.07 7.41
CA THR A 337 1.94 12.81 8.58
C THR A 337 3.32 13.44 8.37
N TRP A 338 3.94 13.20 7.21
CA TRP A 338 5.22 13.82 6.87
C TRP A 338 5.11 15.33 6.70
N ASN A 339 4.02 15.84 6.12
CA ASN A 339 3.76 17.28 6.14
C ASN A 339 3.80 17.85 7.56
N SER A 340 3.12 17.21 8.52
CA SER A 340 3.08 17.69 9.91
C SER A 340 4.43 17.67 10.63
N ILE A 341 5.32 16.74 10.28
CA ILE A 341 6.73 16.77 10.75
C ILE A 341 7.47 17.98 10.19
N ALA A 342 7.36 18.22 8.88
CA ALA A 342 8.02 19.36 8.26
C ALA A 342 7.49 20.69 8.83
N THR A 343 6.19 20.84 8.98
CA THR A 343 5.56 22.11 9.40
C THR A 343 5.46 22.30 10.91
N ARG A 344 5.64 21.24 11.72
CA ARG A 344 5.31 21.19 13.16
C ARG A 344 3.84 21.53 13.44
N ASP A 345 2.99 21.27 12.45
CA ASP A 345 1.58 21.68 12.44
C ASP A 345 0.69 20.49 12.06
N ILE A 346 -0.15 20.09 13.01
CA ILE A 346 -1.04 18.92 12.90
C ILE A 346 -2.43 19.26 12.38
N ARG A 347 -2.77 20.53 12.07
CA ARG A 347 -4.14 20.92 11.71
C ARG A 347 -4.69 20.12 10.52
N LEU A 348 -3.86 19.91 9.50
CA LEU A 348 -4.24 19.07 8.36
C LEU A 348 -4.41 17.60 8.78
N LEU A 349 -3.47 17.06 9.57
CA LEU A 349 -3.52 15.68 10.05
C LEU A 349 -4.74 15.41 10.93
N LYS A 350 -5.06 16.33 11.85
CA LYS A 350 -6.26 16.29 12.69
C LYS A 350 -7.53 16.28 11.83
N LYS A 351 -7.63 17.16 10.84
CA LYS A 351 -8.76 17.16 9.89
C LYS A 351 -8.90 15.82 9.17
N GLN A 352 -7.80 15.25 8.67
CA GLN A 352 -7.83 13.95 7.99
C GLN A 352 -8.23 12.82 8.94
N MET A 353 -7.70 12.80 10.16
CA MET A 353 -8.06 11.81 11.17
C MET A 353 -9.55 11.91 11.58
N ASP A 354 -10.12 13.10 11.66
CA ASP A 354 -11.56 13.29 11.90
C ASP A 354 -12.42 12.73 10.77
N ILE A 355 -11.99 12.90 9.52
CA ILE A 355 -12.69 12.34 8.35
C ILE A 355 -12.62 10.81 8.40
N VAL A 356 -11.40 10.26 8.50
CA VAL A 356 -11.15 8.81 8.49
C VAL A 356 -11.88 8.12 9.64
N SER A 357 -11.91 8.72 10.83
CA SER A 357 -12.54 8.11 12.02
C SER A 357 -14.07 8.07 11.95
N ARG A 358 -14.70 8.90 11.10
CA ARG A 358 -16.15 8.91 10.86
C ARG A 358 -16.59 7.97 9.75
N LEU A 359 -15.66 7.40 8.99
CA LEU A 359 -16.00 6.45 7.94
C LEU A 359 -16.61 5.17 8.52
N PRO A 360 -17.44 4.45 7.73
CA PRO A 360 -18.00 3.17 8.15
C PRO A 360 -16.92 2.22 8.65
N LYS A 361 -17.15 1.58 9.82
CA LYS A 361 -16.19 0.64 10.44
C LYS A 361 -15.88 -0.57 9.55
N GLN A 362 -16.72 -0.85 8.55
CA GLN A 362 -16.47 -1.88 7.54
C GLN A 362 -15.23 -1.59 6.70
N TYR A 363 -14.84 -0.31 6.57
CA TYR A 363 -13.70 0.12 5.77
C TYR A 363 -12.41 -0.07 6.55
N THR A 364 -11.41 -0.65 5.89
CA THR A 364 -10.13 -0.98 6.50
C THR A 364 -9.02 -0.34 5.70
N PHE A 365 -8.30 0.57 6.33
CA PHE A 365 -7.12 1.17 5.74
C PHE A 365 -5.87 0.37 6.07
N LEU A 366 -4.91 0.45 5.16
CA LEU A 366 -3.55 -0.01 5.36
C LEU A 366 -2.68 1.23 5.64
N ASN A 367 -2.17 1.32 6.87
CA ASN A 367 -1.47 2.49 7.41
C ASN A 367 0.03 2.21 7.40
N TYR A 368 0.82 3.15 6.87
CA TYR A 368 2.26 2.99 6.67
C TYR A 368 2.95 4.34 6.74
N LEU A 369 4.23 4.37 7.11
CA LEU A 369 5.07 5.57 7.07
C LEU A 369 5.81 5.71 5.75
N ARG A 370 6.33 4.59 5.24
CA ARG A 370 7.01 4.48 3.94
C ARG A 370 6.62 3.20 3.22
N CYS A 371 6.84 3.18 1.91
CA CYS A 371 6.65 2.02 1.08
C CYS A 371 7.74 1.98 0.00
N HIS A 372 7.60 1.05 -0.94
CA HIS A 372 8.54 0.91 -2.05
C HIS A 372 8.55 2.12 -3.01
N ASP A 373 7.49 2.92 -3.06
CA ASP A 373 7.38 4.05 -3.97
C ASP A 373 7.80 5.37 -3.29
N ASP A 374 7.96 6.40 -4.09
CA ASP A 374 8.19 7.76 -3.60
C ASP A 374 6.98 8.30 -2.78
N ILE A 375 7.14 9.49 -2.21
CA ILE A 375 6.07 10.28 -1.61
C ILE A 375 5.62 11.33 -2.62
N GLY A 376 4.36 11.21 -3.07
CA GLY A 376 3.63 12.29 -3.72
C GLY A 376 2.87 13.13 -2.70
N TRP A 377 3.00 14.45 -2.76
CA TRP A 377 2.32 15.39 -1.85
C TRP A 377 0.85 15.63 -2.24
N GLY A 378 0.04 14.56 -2.22
CA GLY A 378 -1.41 14.61 -2.46
C GLY A 378 -2.20 15.15 -1.28
N LEU A 379 -1.96 16.41 -0.90
CA LEU A 379 -2.57 17.09 0.24
C LEU A 379 -3.87 17.83 -0.17
N ASP A 380 -4.73 18.14 0.81
CA ASP A 380 -5.93 18.98 0.63
C ASP A 380 -5.54 20.46 0.53
N PHE A 381 -5.00 20.85 -0.63
CA PHE A 381 -4.49 22.20 -0.87
C PHE A 381 -5.59 23.27 -0.86
N ASP A 382 -6.84 22.92 -1.17
CA ASP A 382 -7.98 23.84 -1.04
C ASP A 382 -8.18 24.31 0.41
N THR A 383 -7.93 23.41 1.37
CA THR A 383 -7.93 23.78 2.79
C THR A 383 -6.66 24.50 3.20
N MET A 384 -5.49 23.98 2.81
CA MET A 384 -4.19 24.56 3.20
C MET A 384 -4.01 25.99 2.68
N LYS A 385 -4.59 26.31 1.53
CA LYS A 385 -4.62 27.67 0.98
C LYS A 385 -5.23 28.69 1.94
N GLN A 386 -6.26 28.30 2.71
CA GLN A 386 -6.88 29.15 3.72
C GLN A 386 -5.95 29.46 4.89
N TRP A 387 -4.88 28.66 5.06
CA TRP A 387 -3.82 28.86 6.04
C TRP A 387 -2.54 29.47 5.44
N GLY A 388 -2.60 29.94 4.18
CA GLY A 388 -1.48 30.59 3.49
C GLY A 388 -0.48 29.61 2.84
N MET A 389 -0.82 28.32 2.74
CA MET A 389 0.02 27.30 2.11
C MET A 389 -0.53 26.95 0.72
N GLU A 390 -0.08 27.69 -0.31
CA GLU A 390 -0.42 27.42 -1.71
C GLU A 390 0.34 26.19 -2.24
N GLU A 391 -0.29 25.42 -3.14
CA GLU A 391 0.21 24.10 -3.57
C GLU A 391 1.67 24.10 -4.06
N PRO A 392 2.07 24.86 -5.11
CA PRO A 392 3.42 24.72 -5.66
C PRO A 392 4.50 25.13 -4.67
N SER A 393 4.30 26.24 -3.93
CA SER A 393 5.29 26.72 -2.97
C SER A 393 5.41 25.81 -1.76
N HIS A 394 4.30 25.22 -1.31
CA HIS A 394 4.30 24.29 -0.19
C HIS A 394 4.95 22.95 -0.56
N LYS A 395 4.63 22.40 -1.73
CA LYS A 395 5.33 21.19 -2.24
C LYS A 395 6.83 21.40 -2.34
N ARG A 396 7.27 22.56 -2.87
CA ARG A 396 8.69 22.91 -2.93
C ARG A 396 9.32 22.98 -1.54
N TYR A 397 8.64 23.60 -0.58
CA TYR A 397 9.09 23.62 0.81
C TYR A 397 9.28 22.21 1.38
N LEU A 398 8.31 21.30 1.20
CA LEU A 398 8.42 19.93 1.68
C LEU A 398 9.60 19.21 1.01
N ASN A 399 9.74 19.33 -0.30
CA ASN A 399 10.87 18.77 -1.05
C ASN A 399 12.22 19.32 -0.58
N ASP A 400 12.34 20.63 -0.39
CA ASP A 400 13.58 21.26 0.11
C ASP A 400 13.88 20.88 1.57
N TYR A 401 12.84 20.74 2.41
CA TYR A 401 12.99 20.27 3.78
C TYR A 401 13.50 18.83 3.79
N PHE A 402 12.81 17.90 3.14
CA PHE A 402 13.12 16.48 3.22
C PHE A 402 14.41 16.08 2.47
N THR A 403 14.84 16.86 1.47
CA THR A 403 16.16 16.70 0.84
C THR A 403 17.30 17.34 1.63
N GLY A 404 17.01 18.01 2.75
CA GLY A 404 18.03 18.63 3.60
C GLY A 404 18.58 19.96 3.07
N LYS A 405 17.91 20.59 2.09
CA LYS A 405 18.32 21.88 1.52
C LYS A 405 17.99 23.07 2.43
N ILE A 406 16.99 22.92 3.30
CA ILE A 406 16.62 23.94 4.28
C ILE A 406 17.55 23.86 5.50
N ALA A 407 18.07 25.02 5.92
CA ALA A 407 18.88 25.11 7.14
C ALA A 407 18.12 24.57 8.36
N GLY A 408 18.77 23.69 9.12
CA GLY A 408 18.16 23.02 10.27
C GLY A 408 17.35 21.76 9.92
N SER A 409 17.22 21.40 8.64
CA SER A 409 16.62 20.11 8.29
C SER A 409 17.50 18.92 8.72
N ILE A 410 16.85 17.96 9.37
CA ILE A 410 17.45 16.70 9.81
C ILE A 410 17.27 15.57 8.78
N SER A 411 16.37 15.72 7.81
CA SER A 411 16.03 14.69 6.84
C SER A 411 17.08 14.54 5.73
N ARG A 412 17.23 13.33 5.19
CA ARG A 412 18.01 13.03 3.98
C ARG A 412 17.19 12.22 2.99
N GLY A 413 17.19 12.67 1.74
CA GLY A 413 16.53 11.99 0.63
C GLY A 413 16.79 12.65 -0.71
N GLU A 414 16.13 12.16 -1.76
CA GLU A 414 16.31 12.60 -3.15
C GLU A 414 14.97 12.83 -3.84
N LEU A 415 14.97 13.69 -4.87
CA LEU A 415 13.77 13.92 -5.68
C LEU A 415 13.62 12.84 -6.76
N TYR A 416 12.39 12.58 -7.14
CA TYR A 416 11.99 11.70 -8.22
C TYR A 416 11.02 12.44 -9.14
N ASN A 417 11.22 12.30 -10.46
CA ASN A 417 10.49 13.05 -11.48
C ASN A 417 10.41 14.56 -11.19
N ASP A 418 11.54 15.18 -10.84
CA ASP A 418 11.64 16.63 -10.66
C ASP A 418 11.35 17.33 -12.00
N ASP A 419 10.21 18.03 -12.06
CA ASP A 419 9.80 18.80 -13.23
C ASP A 419 10.00 20.30 -12.95
N PRO A 420 11.03 20.93 -13.56
CA PRO A 420 11.30 22.35 -13.34
C PRO A 420 10.22 23.28 -13.92
N VAL A 421 9.35 22.80 -14.82
CA VAL A 421 8.28 23.59 -15.43
C VAL A 421 7.09 23.69 -14.50
N THR A 422 6.61 22.55 -14.01
CA THR A 422 5.48 22.51 -13.06
C THR A 422 5.90 22.79 -11.63
N GLN A 423 7.21 22.73 -11.34
CA GLN A 423 7.78 22.73 -9.98
C GLN A 423 7.24 21.60 -9.11
N ASP A 424 6.73 20.54 -9.72
CA ASP A 424 6.27 19.34 -9.05
C ASP A 424 7.41 18.32 -9.03
N ALA A 425 7.58 17.67 -7.88
CA ALA A 425 8.54 16.60 -7.71
C ALA A 425 8.04 15.69 -6.59
N ARG A 426 8.38 14.41 -6.72
CA ARG A 426 8.09 13.38 -5.73
C ARG A 426 9.34 13.15 -4.88
N PHE A 427 9.18 12.62 -3.67
CA PHE A 427 10.30 12.50 -2.71
C PHE A 427 10.63 11.04 -2.37
N CYS A 428 11.92 10.71 -2.35
CA CYS A 428 12.46 9.39 -2.01
C CYS A 428 13.31 9.46 -0.74
N GLY A 429 13.06 8.55 0.21
CA GLY A 429 13.90 8.33 1.40
C GLY A 429 13.36 7.20 2.28
N THR A 430 14.20 6.61 3.15
CA THR A 430 13.75 5.68 4.20
C THR A 430 13.19 6.44 5.40
N THR A 431 12.36 5.78 6.22
CA THR A 431 11.79 6.38 7.43
C THR A 431 12.90 6.93 8.34
N ALA A 432 13.92 6.11 8.61
CA ALA A 432 15.07 6.47 9.44
C ALA A 432 15.83 7.70 8.93
N SER A 433 16.05 7.79 7.62
CA SER A 433 16.74 8.93 6.99
C SER A 433 15.91 10.21 7.04
N MET A 434 14.58 10.09 6.94
CA MET A 434 13.68 11.24 7.07
C MET A 434 13.60 11.76 8.50
N CYS A 435 13.62 10.87 9.50
CA CYS A 435 13.66 11.22 10.94
C CYS A 435 15.04 11.69 11.43
N GLY A 436 16.06 11.68 10.56
CA GLY A 436 17.38 12.22 10.86
C GLY A 436 18.38 11.25 11.49
N ILE A 437 18.09 9.95 11.54
CA ILE A 437 19.04 8.92 12.00
C ILE A 437 20.29 8.95 11.12
N GLU A 438 20.12 9.07 9.80
CA GLU A 438 21.24 9.18 8.85
C GLU A 438 22.09 10.43 9.12
N ALA A 439 21.45 11.60 9.25
CA ALA A 439 22.14 12.86 9.49
C ALA A 439 22.91 12.85 10.82
N ALA A 440 22.27 12.39 11.91
CA ALA A 440 22.91 12.30 13.22
C ALA A 440 24.08 11.30 13.22
N GLY A 441 23.92 10.17 12.51
CA GLY A 441 24.98 9.18 12.34
C GLY A 441 26.19 9.74 11.59
N PHE A 442 25.96 10.48 10.51
CA PHE A 442 27.02 11.15 9.75
C PHE A 442 27.74 12.22 10.58
N GLU A 443 27.01 13.00 11.38
CA GLU A 443 27.58 14.03 12.26
C GLU A 443 28.30 13.46 13.50
N GLY A 444 28.07 12.19 13.84
CA GLY A 444 28.56 11.59 15.09
C GLY A 444 27.94 12.22 16.34
N ASN A 445 26.72 12.76 16.24
CA ASN A 445 26.06 13.49 17.32
C ASN A 445 25.06 12.60 18.06
N ALA A 446 25.43 12.20 19.29
CA ALA A 446 24.62 11.29 20.12
C ALA A 446 23.28 11.90 20.57
N GLU A 447 23.23 13.19 20.84
CA GLU A 447 21.98 13.87 21.25
C GLU A 447 20.99 13.91 20.09
N LYS A 448 21.44 14.36 18.91
CA LYS A 448 20.63 14.33 17.68
C LYS A 448 20.16 12.92 17.33
N MET A 449 21.02 11.91 17.55
CA MET A 449 20.65 10.51 17.31
C MET A 449 19.51 10.06 18.22
N GLN A 450 19.54 10.43 19.50
CA GLN A 450 18.46 10.10 20.43
C GLN A 450 17.14 10.80 20.05
N THR A 451 17.20 12.08 19.65
CA THR A 451 16.03 12.80 19.13
C THR A 451 15.46 12.14 17.87
N ALA A 452 16.33 11.70 16.93
CA ALA A 452 15.91 11.03 15.70
C ALA A 452 15.25 9.66 15.97
N ILE A 453 15.79 8.88 16.90
CA ILE A 453 15.16 7.62 17.35
C ILE A 453 13.79 7.90 17.97
N GLN A 454 13.67 8.97 18.77
CA GLN A 454 12.41 9.34 19.41
C GLN A 454 11.35 9.78 18.37
N GLU A 455 11.74 10.54 17.35
CA GLU A 455 10.85 10.88 16.22
C GLU A 455 10.36 9.64 15.46
N ASP A 456 11.27 8.73 15.10
CA ASP A 456 10.94 7.48 14.41
C ASP A 456 9.95 6.62 15.23
N LEU A 457 10.22 6.47 16.53
CA LEU A 457 9.34 5.74 17.46
C LEU A 457 7.98 6.41 17.63
N MET A 458 7.94 7.74 17.71
CA MET A 458 6.70 8.50 17.82
C MET A 458 5.81 8.29 16.59
N LEU A 459 6.39 8.33 15.39
CA LEU A 459 5.66 8.08 14.14
C LEU A 459 5.12 6.66 14.06
N HIS A 460 5.91 5.66 14.45
CA HIS A 460 5.45 4.27 14.50
C HIS A 460 4.37 4.06 15.58
N ALA A 461 4.53 4.67 16.75
CA ALA A 461 3.50 4.66 17.78
C ALA A 461 2.20 5.30 17.26
N TYR A 462 2.29 6.45 16.59
CA TYR A 462 1.14 7.08 15.97
C TYR A 462 0.46 6.14 14.96
N MET A 463 1.21 5.56 14.02
CA MET A 463 0.70 4.60 13.03
C MET A 463 -0.01 3.42 13.71
N LEU A 464 0.56 2.87 14.79
CA LEU A 464 -0.02 1.75 15.56
C LEU A 464 -1.31 2.13 16.32
N THR A 465 -1.60 3.42 16.53
CA THR A 465 -2.89 3.85 17.12
C THR A 465 -4.04 3.90 16.13
N GLN A 466 -3.74 4.01 14.83
CA GLN A 466 -4.76 4.13 13.80
C GLN A 466 -5.61 2.84 13.68
N SER A 467 -6.88 3.02 13.30
CA SER A 467 -7.75 1.93 12.86
C SER A 467 -7.29 1.39 11.51
N GLY A 468 -7.35 0.07 11.34
CA GLY A 468 -6.81 -0.61 10.16
C GLY A 468 -5.53 -1.37 10.44
N ILE A 469 -4.82 -1.74 9.37
CA ILE A 469 -3.66 -2.62 9.40
C ILE A 469 -2.38 -1.78 9.33
N PRO A 470 -1.53 -1.77 10.38
CA PRO A 470 -0.19 -1.21 10.28
C PRO A 470 0.69 -2.07 9.36
N MET A 471 1.45 -1.41 8.49
CA MET A 471 2.40 -2.03 7.58
C MET A 471 3.76 -1.38 7.71
N LEU A 472 4.74 -2.19 8.08
CA LEU A 472 6.16 -1.84 8.05
C LEU A 472 6.71 -1.96 6.64
N TYR A 473 7.71 -1.14 6.31
CA TYR A 473 8.57 -1.38 5.17
C TYR A 473 9.87 -2.02 5.67
N SER A 474 10.29 -3.14 5.09
CA SER A 474 11.39 -3.94 5.66
C SER A 474 12.66 -3.10 5.81
N GLY A 475 13.20 -3.06 7.04
CA GLY A 475 14.35 -2.24 7.41
C GLY A 475 13.98 -1.10 8.37
N ASP A 476 12.73 -0.64 8.35
CA ASP A 476 12.24 0.39 9.29
C ASP A 476 12.35 -0.10 10.74
N GLU A 477 12.10 -1.39 11.00
CA GLU A 477 12.21 -1.98 12.34
C GLU A 477 13.64 -2.01 12.92
N LEU A 478 14.63 -1.63 12.11
CA LEU A 478 16.06 -1.56 12.44
C LEU A 478 16.64 -0.16 12.25
N GLY A 479 15.83 0.82 11.82
CA GLY A 479 16.32 2.14 11.47
C GLY A 479 17.28 2.12 10.29
N GLN A 480 17.00 1.30 9.27
CA GLN A 480 17.84 1.23 8.07
C GLN A 480 17.77 2.56 7.28
N VAL A 481 18.93 3.16 7.07
CA VAL A 481 19.09 4.43 6.32
C VAL A 481 19.12 4.19 4.81
N ASN A 482 19.06 5.28 4.05
CA ASN A 482 19.16 5.30 2.59
C ASN A 482 20.35 4.47 2.06
N ASP A 483 20.11 3.78 0.94
CA ASP A 483 21.14 3.07 0.19
C ASP A 483 21.54 3.91 -1.02
N TYR A 484 22.75 4.48 -1.00
CA TYR A 484 23.28 5.28 -2.11
C TYR A 484 23.99 4.44 -3.18
N SER A 485 24.21 3.13 -2.96
CA SER A 485 24.95 2.31 -3.92
C SER A 485 24.18 2.07 -5.22
N TYR A 486 22.87 2.35 -5.26
CA TYR A 486 22.09 2.27 -6.50
C TYR A 486 22.63 3.20 -7.61
N LYS A 487 23.35 4.27 -7.26
CA LYS A 487 24.00 5.18 -8.21
C LYS A 487 25.16 4.52 -8.97
N GLU A 488 25.71 3.44 -8.42
CA GLU A 488 26.79 2.65 -9.02
C GLU A 488 26.24 1.60 -10.00
N ASP A 489 24.93 1.33 -9.97
CA ASP A 489 24.24 0.39 -10.84
C ASP A 489 23.59 1.14 -12.00
N ALA A 490 24.11 0.94 -13.21
CA ALA A 490 23.63 1.61 -14.42
C ALA A 490 22.15 1.33 -14.74
N GLU A 491 21.57 0.21 -14.26
CA GLU A 491 20.15 -0.11 -14.45
C GLU A 491 19.25 0.58 -13.41
N LYS A 492 19.82 1.14 -12.33
CA LYS A 492 19.07 1.77 -11.22
C LYS A 492 19.34 3.26 -11.06
N ALA A 493 20.50 3.74 -11.49
CA ALA A 493 20.99 5.09 -11.21
C ALA A 493 20.04 6.22 -11.65
N SER A 494 19.20 5.99 -12.66
CA SER A 494 18.21 6.97 -13.15
C SER A 494 16.94 7.05 -12.30
N ASP A 495 16.73 6.12 -11.38
CA ASP A 495 15.51 6.01 -10.57
C ASP A 495 15.86 6.13 -9.08
N SER A 496 15.65 7.31 -8.53
CA SER A 496 15.96 7.62 -7.12
C SER A 496 15.09 6.85 -6.12
N ARG A 497 14.03 6.15 -6.55
CA ARG A 497 13.27 5.26 -5.64
C ARG A 497 14.14 4.12 -5.13
N TYR A 498 15.20 3.72 -5.85
CA TYR A 498 16.15 2.74 -5.35
C TYR A 498 16.92 3.18 -4.09
N LEU A 499 16.93 4.47 -3.77
CA LEU A 499 17.47 5.01 -2.51
C LEU A 499 16.88 4.31 -1.27
N HIS A 500 15.60 3.97 -1.33
CA HIS A 500 14.89 3.23 -0.27
C HIS A 500 14.38 1.87 -0.77
N ARG A 501 15.09 1.24 -1.71
CA ARG A 501 14.87 -0.17 -2.11
C ARG A 501 16.16 -0.98 -1.98
N GLY A 502 17.09 -0.54 -1.14
CA GLY A 502 18.37 -1.20 -0.92
C GLY A 502 18.24 -2.58 -0.28
N ALA A 503 19.33 -3.35 -0.31
CA ALA A 503 19.40 -4.66 0.33
C ALA A 503 19.18 -4.56 1.84
N PHE A 504 18.45 -5.52 2.41
CA PHE A 504 18.23 -5.62 3.84
C PHE A 504 19.52 -5.91 4.59
N GLN A 505 19.86 -5.07 5.57
CA GLN A 505 21.13 -5.15 6.27
C GLN A 505 21.06 -6.13 7.45
N TRP A 506 21.29 -7.42 7.19
CA TRP A 506 21.24 -8.47 8.21
C TRP A 506 22.20 -8.25 9.40
N THR A 507 23.31 -7.54 9.20
CA THR A 507 24.23 -7.15 10.28
C THR A 507 23.62 -6.14 11.25
N LEU A 508 22.66 -5.32 10.81
CA LEU A 508 21.85 -4.47 11.69
C LEU A 508 20.85 -5.33 12.48
N ALA A 509 20.24 -6.33 11.83
CA ALA A 509 19.31 -7.24 12.51
C ALA A 509 19.98 -7.97 13.68
N ASP A 510 21.27 -8.31 13.59
CA ASP A 510 22.01 -8.94 14.69
C ASP A 510 22.08 -8.06 15.96
N LYS A 511 21.96 -6.74 15.82
CA LYS A 511 21.99 -5.77 16.93
C LYS A 511 20.63 -5.51 17.58
N ARG A 512 19.54 -6.10 17.08
CA ARG A 512 18.15 -5.86 17.55
C ARG A 512 17.89 -6.15 19.04
N LYS A 513 18.81 -6.80 19.73
CA LYS A 513 18.74 -7.10 21.17
C LYS A 513 19.61 -6.17 22.02
N ASP A 514 20.42 -5.32 21.40
CA ASP A 514 21.34 -4.40 22.06
C ASP A 514 20.74 -2.99 22.15
N LEU A 515 20.18 -2.66 23.30
CA LEU A 515 19.55 -1.35 23.59
C LEU A 515 20.53 -0.17 23.53
N SER A 516 21.83 -0.40 23.45
CA SER A 516 22.81 0.68 23.21
C SER A 516 22.86 1.13 21.75
N THR A 517 22.22 0.38 20.85
CA THR A 517 22.18 0.65 19.40
C THR A 517 20.82 1.20 18.96
N VAL A 518 20.81 1.93 17.85
CA VAL A 518 19.56 2.36 17.16
C VAL A 518 18.65 1.16 16.93
N GLN A 519 19.22 0.07 16.41
CA GLN A 519 18.50 -1.15 16.05
C GLN A 519 17.78 -1.76 17.25
N GLY A 520 18.47 -1.89 18.40
CA GLY A 520 17.85 -2.45 19.60
C GLY A 520 16.80 -1.53 20.20
N GLN A 521 17.01 -0.22 20.20
CA GLN A 521 16.01 0.74 20.71
C GLN A 521 14.72 0.71 19.89
N LEU A 522 14.83 0.77 18.55
CA LEU A 522 13.68 0.69 17.65
C LEU A 522 12.97 -0.66 17.77
N PHE A 523 13.69 -1.76 17.57
CA PHE A 523 13.09 -3.09 17.52
C PHE A 523 12.37 -3.47 18.81
N GLN A 524 12.98 -3.20 19.98
CA GLN A 524 12.39 -3.58 21.27
C GLN A 524 11.19 -2.69 21.61
N MET A 525 11.23 -1.40 21.29
CA MET A 525 10.09 -0.51 21.53
C MET A 525 8.93 -0.82 20.59
N LEU A 526 9.18 -1.05 19.29
CA LEU A 526 8.15 -1.49 18.35
C LEU A 526 7.49 -2.79 18.83
N ASN A 527 8.28 -3.78 19.23
CA ASN A 527 7.75 -5.02 19.80
C ASN A 527 6.85 -4.75 21.03
N ARG A 528 7.27 -3.84 21.93
CA ARG A 528 6.49 -3.43 23.11
C ARG A 528 5.15 -2.79 22.71
N LEU A 529 5.16 -1.86 21.76
CA LEU A 529 3.95 -1.17 21.27
C LEU A 529 2.98 -2.15 20.59
N GLU A 530 3.50 -3.07 19.79
CA GLU A 530 2.72 -4.13 19.15
C GLU A 530 2.08 -5.08 20.16
N GLN A 531 2.80 -5.46 21.24
CA GLN A 531 2.21 -6.26 22.32
C GLN A 531 1.09 -5.51 23.04
N ILE A 532 1.26 -4.21 23.29
CA ILE A 532 0.21 -3.38 23.90
C ILE A 532 -1.02 -3.35 23.00
N ARG A 533 -0.84 -3.05 21.70
CA ARG A 533 -1.94 -3.04 20.71
C ARG A 533 -2.69 -4.37 20.69
N ARG A 534 -1.97 -5.50 20.74
CA ARG A 534 -2.55 -6.86 20.79
C ARG A 534 -3.33 -7.11 22.07
N GLN A 535 -2.86 -6.64 23.23
CA GLN A 535 -3.48 -6.95 24.52
C GLN A 535 -4.69 -6.06 24.82
N GLU A 536 -4.63 -4.79 24.46
CA GLU A 536 -5.61 -3.79 24.86
C GLU A 536 -6.87 -3.81 23.96
N ASN A 537 -8.05 -3.73 24.55
CA ASN A 537 -9.32 -3.87 23.82
C ASN A 537 -9.66 -2.62 23.00
N VAL A 538 -9.22 -1.44 23.46
CA VAL A 538 -9.36 -0.15 22.76
C VAL A 538 -8.74 -0.14 21.36
N PHE A 539 -7.85 -1.08 21.04
CA PHE A 539 -7.28 -1.21 19.70
C PHE A 539 -8.13 -2.04 18.72
N SER A 540 -9.25 -2.62 19.18
CA SER A 540 -10.24 -3.26 18.32
C SER A 540 -10.71 -2.30 17.22
N GLN A 541 -11.00 -2.83 16.04
CA GLN A 541 -11.58 -2.03 14.96
C GLN A 541 -12.98 -1.48 15.31
N GLU A 542 -13.69 -2.17 16.20
CA GLU A 542 -14.99 -1.73 16.73
C GLU A 542 -14.87 -0.57 17.74
N ALA A 543 -13.65 -0.16 18.09
CA ALA A 543 -13.44 0.99 18.95
C ALA A 543 -13.89 2.29 18.25
N GLU A 544 -14.47 3.18 19.03
CA GLU A 544 -14.61 4.56 18.61
C GLU A 544 -13.26 5.26 18.65
N VAL A 545 -13.00 6.08 17.64
CA VAL A 545 -11.75 6.82 17.49
C VAL A 545 -12.10 8.26 17.21
N TYR A 546 -11.44 9.17 17.92
CA TYR A 546 -11.63 10.60 17.77
C TYR A 546 -10.28 11.31 17.84
N THR A 547 -10.15 12.45 17.16
CA THR A 547 -9.11 13.37 17.56
C THR A 547 -9.46 13.99 18.91
N TYR A 548 -8.47 14.13 19.76
CA TYR A 548 -8.59 14.73 21.08
C TYR A 548 -7.88 16.06 21.07
N ASP A 549 -8.63 17.15 21.21
CA ASP A 549 -8.07 18.49 21.19
C ASP A 549 -7.32 18.79 22.49
N VAL A 550 -6.05 19.16 22.37
CA VAL A 550 -5.19 19.59 23.49
C VAL A 550 -4.77 21.06 23.35
N HIS A 551 -5.48 21.81 22.51
CA HIS A 551 -5.28 23.24 22.27
C HIS A 551 -3.83 23.63 21.91
N ASN A 552 -3.13 22.73 21.20
CA ASN A 552 -1.78 22.95 20.69
C ASN A 552 -1.63 22.28 19.32
N ASP A 553 -1.42 23.07 18.27
CA ASP A 553 -1.30 22.58 16.89
C ASP A 553 0.02 21.83 16.61
N SER A 554 0.91 21.70 17.60
CA SER A 554 2.08 20.82 17.51
C SER A 554 1.87 19.47 18.20
N ILE A 555 0.74 19.24 18.88
CA ILE A 555 0.46 17.96 19.56
C ILE A 555 -0.81 17.34 18.99
N LEU A 556 -0.67 16.14 18.42
CA LEU A 556 -1.82 15.33 18.02
C LEU A 556 -2.30 14.51 19.22
N GLY A 557 -3.56 14.70 19.62
CA GLY A 557 -4.26 13.82 20.56
C GLY A 557 -5.16 12.83 19.82
N ILE A 558 -5.12 11.56 20.21
CA ILE A 558 -6.03 10.51 19.73
C ILE A 558 -6.74 9.87 20.93
N LEU A 559 -8.06 9.88 20.91
CA LEU A 559 -8.92 9.21 21.89
C LEU A 559 -9.50 7.94 21.26
N ARG A 560 -9.38 6.82 21.97
CA ARG A 560 -10.06 5.56 21.62
C ARG A 560 -10.93 5.08 22.77
N GLU A 561 -12.14 4.66 22.45
CA GLU A 561 -13.11 4.16 23.43
C GLU A 561 -13.72 2.84 22.97
N TYR A 562 -13.74 1.86 23.87
CA TYR A 562 -14.35 0.57 23.59
C TYR A 562 -14.80 -0.13 24.87
N LYS A 563 -16.08 -0.51 24.94
CA LYS A 563 -16.68 -1.23 26.08
C LYS A 563 -16.40 -0.58 27.45
N GLY A 564 -16.43 0.75 27.51
CA GLY A 564 -16.16 1.52 28.74
C GLY A 564 -14.68 1.68 29.09
N GLU A 565 -13.76 1.11 28.31
CA GLU A 565 -12.34 1.42 28.39
C GLU A 565 -12.03 2.66 27.55
N ARG A 566 -11.18 3.53 28.09
CA ARG A 566 -10.77 4.78 27.43
C ARG A 566 -9.26 4.90 27.35
N PHE A 567 -8.77 5.23 26.17
CA PHE A 567 -7.35 5.38 25.85
C PHE A 567 -7.10 6.74 25.21
N ILE A 568 -6.08 7.45 25.67
CA ILE A 568 -5.61 8.69 25.09
C ILE A 568 -4.15 8.50 24.70
N ALA A 569 -3.83 8.82 23.45
CA ALA A 569 -2.46 8.97 22.99
C ALA A 569 -2.18 10.42 22.64
N LEU A 570 -0.99 10.91 23.03
CA LEU A 570 -0.51 12.23 22.66
C LEU A 570 0.82 12.07 21.93
N PHE A 571 1.01 12.86 20.87
CA PHE A 571 2.19 12.83 20.00
C PHE A 571 2.67 14.26 19.75
N ASN A 572 3.87 14.60 20.20
CA ASN A 572 4.46 15.91 19.90
C ASN A 572 5.12 15.86 18.50
N PHE A 573 4.64 16.67 17.56
CA PHE A 573 5.20 16.79 16.21
C PHE A 573 6.26 17.90 16.09
N SER A 574 6.66 18.52 17.21
CA SER A 574 7.81 19.44 17.27
C SER A 574 9.03 18.78 17.89
N GLU A 575 10.20 19.25 17.46
CA GLU A 575 11.51 19.02 18.07
C GLU A 575 11.67 19.66 19.46
N SER A 576 10.77 20.57 19.82
CA SER A 576 10.81 21.32 21.07
C SER A 576 9.82 20.79 22.09
N GLU A 577 10.04 21.14 23.36
CA GLU A 577 9.09 20.84 24.43
C GLU A 577 7.76 21.58 24.20
N GLN A 578 6.65 20.86 24.33
CA GLN A 578 5.30 21.37 24.12
C GLN A 578 4.38 20.93 25.26
N THR A 579 3.44 21.78 25.64
CA THR A 579 2.41 21.46 26.65
C THR A 579 1.12 21.04 25.96
N ALA A 580 0.56 19.89 26.37
CA ALA A 580 -0.78 19.47 25.99
C ALA A 580 -1.78 20.00 27.02
N TRP A 581 -2.64 20.93 26.62
CA TRP A 581 -3.67 21.50 27.50
C TRP A 581 -4.90 20.61 27.48
N MET A 582 -5.02 19.70 28.45
CA MET A 582 -6.05 18.66 28.40
C MET A 582 -7.42 19.25 28.67
N GLN A 583 -8.45 18.63 28.10
CA GLN A 583 -9.85 18.98 28.37
C GLN A 583 -10.35 18.40 29.71
N GLU A 584 -9.62 17.44 30.27
CA GLU A 584 -9.96 16.77 31.52
C GLU A 584 -8.70 16.36 32.29
N GLU A 585 -8.84 16.34 33.62
CA GLU A 585 -7.82 15.83 34.53
C GLU A 585 -8.21 14.41 34.98
N GLY A 586 -7.21 13.56 35.22
CA GLY A 586 -7.50 12.20 35.65
C GLY A 586 -6.26 11.40 36.03
N ILE A 587 -6.51 10.22 36.59
CA ILE A 587 -5.46 9.25 36.88
C ILE A 587 -5.37 8.30 35.69
N PHE A 588 -4.21 8.29 35.05
CA PHE A 588 -3.95 7.47 33.87
C PHE A 588 -2.84 6.49 34.15
N ARG A 589 -2.93 5.31 33.52
CA ARG A 589 -1.82 4.38 33.42
C ARG A 589 -1.12 4.57 32.08
N ASN A 590 0.15 4.92 32.10
CA ASN A 590 0.99 4.87 30.92
C ASN A 590 1.21 3.39 30.53
N LEU A 591 0.79 3.01 29.32
CA LEU A 591 0.82 1.63 28.85
C LEU A 591 2.23 1.18 28.44
N VAL A 592 3.12 2.11 28.08
CA VAL A 592 4.49 1.81 27.67
C VAL A 592 5.32 1.39 28.88
N ASN A 593 5.41 2.26 29.90
CA ASN A 593 6.25 2.05 31.08
C ASN A 593 5.49 1.48 32.30
N GLY A 594 4.15 1.50 32.29
CA GLY A 594 3.30 0.97 33.35
C GLY A 594 2.99 1.92 34.51
N GLU A 595 3.56 3.12 34.51
CA GLU A 595 3.42 4.10 35.59
C GLU A 595 1.98 4.63 35.67
N ILE A 596 1.54 4.94 36.89
CA ILE A 596 0.25 5.58 37.15
C ILE A 596 0.53 7.02 37.51
N VAL A 597 -0.02 7.94 36.73
CA VAL A 597 0.23 9.38 36.84
C VAL A 597 -1.09 10.14 36.86
N GLU A 598 -1.15 11.18 37.69
CA GLU A 598 -2.18 12.19 37.61
C GLU A 598 -1.81 13.13 36.47
N VAL A 599 -2.67 13.21 35.46
CA VAL A 599 -2.43 14.00 34.24
C VAL A 599 -3.41 15.17 34.26
N LYS A 600 -2.84 16.37 34.17
CA LYS A 600 -3.56 17.63 34.00
C LYS A 600 -3.15 18.28 32.68
N ASP A 601 -1.96 18.85 32.60
CA ASP A 601 -1.43 19.46 31.38
C ASP A 601 -0.01 18.93 31.16
N PRO A 602 0.15 17.69 30.63
CA PRO A 602 1.46 17.06 30.54
C PRO A 602 2.36 17.83 29.57
N VAL A 603 3.61 17.96 29.98
CA VAL A 603 4.68 18.54 29.17
C VAL A 603 5.39 17.40 28.44
N LEU A 604 5.41 17.47 27.11
CA LEU A 604 6.03 16.47 26.24
C LEU A 604 7.31 17.06 25.66
N LYS A 605 8.43 16.34 25.81
CA LYS A 605 9.69 16.67 25.13
C LYS A 605 9.50 16.60 23.61
N GLY A 606 10.49 17.12 22.87
CA GLY A 606 10.51 17.04 21.42
C GLY A 606 10.29 15.63 20.93
N TYR A 607 9.29 15.42 20.08
CA TYR A 607 8.88 14.12 19.56
C TYR A 607 8.48 13.07 20.59
N GLU A 608 8.25 13.45 21.84
CA GLU A 608 7.74 12.50 22.84
C GLU A 608 6.30 12.07 22.49
N PHE A 609 6.00 10.81 22.81
CA PHE A 609 4.65 10.30 22.77
C PHE A 609 4.29 9.61 24.08
N VAL A 610 3.01 9.61 24.41
CA VAL A 610 2.47 8.88 25.55
C VAL A 610 1.23 8.11 25.14
N TRP A 611 1.12 6.88 25.63
CA TRP A 611 -0.04 6.01 25.46
C TRP A 611 -0.62 5.76 26.84
N MET A 612 -1.82 6.30 27.09
CA MET A 612 -2.40 6.36 28.42
C MET A 612 -3.78 5.72 28.43
N LYS A 613 -4.07 4.92 29.43
CA LYS A 613 -5.41 4.36 29.67
C LYS A 613 -6.01 4.96 30.92
N TYR A 614 -7.25 5.44 30.82
CA TYR A 614 -7.96 6.00 31.97
C TYR A 614 -8.13 4.92 33.04
N LYS A 615 -7.85 5.28 34.29
CA LYS A 615 -8.08 4.43 35.45
C LYS A 615 -9.19 5.07 36.28
N ALA A 616 -10.38 4.48 36.15
CA ALA A 616 -11.57 4.89 36.90
C ALA A 616 -11.40 4.75 38.41
#